data_AF-A0A956PKM9-F1
#
_entry.id   AF-A0A956PKM9-F1
#
_cell.length_a   1.000
_cell.length_b   1.000
_cell.length_c   1.000
_cell.angle_alpha   90.00
_cell.angle_beta   90.00
_cell.angle_gamma   90.00
#
_symmetry.space_group_name_H-M   'P 1'
#
loop_
_entity.id
_entity.type
_entity.pdbx_description
1 polymer ?
#
loop_
_entity_poly.entity_id
_entity_poly.type
_entity_poly.pdbx_seq_one_letter_code
_entity_poly.pdbx_strand_id
1 'polypeptide(L)'
;MKRFKYFQQLSDLFTRLDGELPTYEGNACGDCYVCCTSDGLNQHNVTALELDYLEEHVGSEKIDEFRVFLKRDGEIATCPYYDGGCTVYHHRPYSCRVFGHYRRDDTEFPEVCVFRGQEHIFGVGEYRETVPEGEELIELSRYYWAHRVQRTVVEDTAYQAAGLEDPLGKALESLNSGDVAGALEEMEHEEAADPFTLYSKSLILEEAGRPDLACGVLEQALEQAPESPDLWHRLGCSLFALGDREASERAFRRVVEYHPFHGQAWGLLGMHRLLKADFEKATDCLERAVELLPGNPVFATRLEQARAAWAQLEGH
;
A
#
# COMPACT_ATOMS: atom_id res chain seq x y z
N MET A 1 16.47 10.71 -5.33
CA MET A 1 16.39 10.93 -6.80
C MET A 1 15.31 11.99 -7.07
N LYS A 2 15.46 12.95 -8.00
CA LYS A 2 14.44 14.01 -8.20
C LYS A 2 13.12 13.40 -8.73
N ARG A 3 11.95 13.85 -8.25
CA ARG A 3 10.59 13.38 -8.64
C ARG A 3 10.43 13.12 -10.14
N PHE A 4 10.88 14.06 -10.95
CA PHE A 4 10.92 13.97 -12.42
C PHE A 4 11.55 12.68 -12.95
N LYS A 5 12.63 12.18 -12.32
CA LYS A 5 13.33 10.97 -12.78
C LYS A 5 12.53 9.68 -12.53
N TYR A 6 11.72 9.61 -11.46
CA TYR A 6 10.82 8.47 -11.25
C TYR A 6 9.73 8.41 -12.32
N PHE A 7 9.13 9.56 -12.64
CA PHE A 7 8.08 9.63 -13.66
C PHE A 7 8.63 9.38 -15.06
N GLN A 8 9.84 9.82 -15.35
CA GLN A 8 10.52 9.47 -16.60
C GLN A 8 10.75 7.96 -16.70
N GLN A 9 11.29 7.32 -15.65
CA GLN A 9 11.49 5.86 -15.64
C GLN A 9 10.17 5.10 -15.76
N LEU A 10 9.11 5.58 -15.11
CA LEU A 10 7.78 4.98 -15.22
C LEU A 10 7.21 5.13 -16.65
N SER A 11 7.40 6.29 -17.28
CA SER A 11 7.03 6.51 -18.70
C SER A 11 7.82 5.60 -19.65
N ASP A 12 9.11 5.38 -19.39
CA ASP A 12 9.94 4.48 -20.19
C ASP A 12 9.48 3.03 -20.04
N LEU A 13 9.18 2.61 -18.81
CA LEU A 13 8.62 1.30 -18.48
C LEU A 13 7.29 1.08 -19.22
N PHE A 14 6.40 2.07 -19.16
CA PHE A 14 5.13 2.06 -19.89
C PHE A 14 5.33 1.91 -21.40
N THR A 15 6.28 2.63 -21.97
CA THR A 15 6.59 2.53 -23.40
C THR A 15 7.07 1.12 -23.79
N ARG A 16 7.85 0.45 -22.93
CA ARG A 16 8.26 -0.96 -23.15
C ARG A 16 7.06 -1.90 -23.10
N LEU A 17 6.18 -1.74 -22.11
CA LEU A 17 4.94 -2.51 -22.01
C LEU A 17 4.04 -2.36 -23.24
N ASP A 18 3.97 -1.18 -23.86
CA ASP A 18 3.21 -0.98 -25.10
C ASP A 18 3.77 -1.78 -26.29
N GLY A 19 5.06 -2.16 -26.25
CA GLY A 19 5.68 -3.04 -27.23
C GLY A 19 5.43 -4.53 -26.97
N GLU A 20 5.12 -4.91 -25.73
CA GLU A 20 4.93 -6.30 -25.31
C GLU A 20 3.46 -6.70 -25.21
N LEU A 21 2.59 -5.77 -24.83
CA LEU A 21 1.16 -6.00 -24.62
C LEU A 21 0.32 -5.27 -25.69
N PRO A 22 -0.70 -5.93 -26.27
CA PRO A 22 -1.60 -5.29 -27.22
C PRO A 22 -2.29 -4.04 -26.63
N THR A 23 -2.24 -2.93 -27.37
CA THR A 23 -2.91 -1.67 -27.00
C THR A 23 -4.40 -1.69 -27.32
N TYR A 24 -5.14 -0.69 -26.83
CA TYR A 24 -6.59 -0.53 -26.98
C TYR A 24 -7.14 -0.85 -28.39
N GLU A 25 -6.45 -0.41 -29.44
CA GLU A 25 -6.91 -0.58 -30.82
C GLU A 25 -6.89 -2.05 -31.29
N GLY A 26 -5.99 -2.87 -30.72
CA GLY A 26 -5.92 -4.31 -30.98
C GLY A 26 -6.67 -5.16 -29.95
N ASN A 27 -7.28 -4.52 -28.94
CA ASN A 27 -7.67 -5.16 -27.70
C ASN A 27 -8.87 -4.44 -27.05
N ALA A 28 -9.89 -4.17 -27.87
CA ALA A 28 -11.08 -3.47 -27.42
C ALA A 28 -11.81 -4.31 -26.37
N CYS A 29 -12.16 -3.69 -25.25
CA CYS A 29 -12.84 -4.37 -24.15
C CYS A 29 -14.23 -4.92 -24.54
N GLY A 30 -14.75 -4.61 -25.73
CA GLY A 30 -16.05 -5.09 -26.19
C GLY A 30 -17.16 -4.68 -25.23
N ASP A 31 -18.03 -5.63 -24.87
CA ASP A 31 -19.05 -5.46 -23.81
C ASP A 31 -18.50 -5.72 -22.38
N CYS A 32 -17.21 -6.09 -22.26
CA CYS A 32 -16.55 -6.27 -20.96
C CYS A 32 -16.06 -4.93 -20.41
N TYR A 33 -16.42 -4.62 -19.17
CA TYR A 33 -15.94 -3.44 -18.44
C TYR A 33 -15.36 -3.79 -17.06
N VAL A 34 -14.97 -5.05 -16.86
CA VAL A 34 -14.46 -5.57 -15.57
C VAL A 34 -13.18 -4.86 -15.15
N CYS A 35 -12.30 -4.56 -16.11
CA CYS A 35 -11.10 -3.76 -15.87
C CYS A 35 -11.40 -2.31 -15.49
N CYS A 36 -12.65 -1.86 -15.66
CA CYS A 36 -13.11 -0.53 -15.34
C CYS A 36 -13.92 -0.49 -14.04
N THR A 37 -13.97 -1.58 -13.28
CA THR A 37 -14.50 -1.59 -11.91
C THR A 37 -13.37 -1.43 -10.89
N SER A 38 -13.71 -0.94 -9.70
CA SER A 38 -12.80 -0.85 -8.55
C SER A 38 -12.17 -2.20 -8.24
N ASP A 39 -13.00 -3.24 -8.10
CA ASP A 39 -12.58 -4.62 -7.85
C ASP A 39 -11.58 -5.13 -8.91
N GLY A 40 -11.80 -4.79 -10.18
CA GLY A 40 -10.89 -5.16 -11.26
C GLY A 40 -9.53 -4.47 -11.10
N LEU A 41 -9.52 -3.14 -10.96
CA LEU A 41 -8.26 -2.39 -10.81
C LEU A 41 -7.49 -2.79 -9.54
N ASN A 42 -8.19 -3.15 -8.46
CA ASN A 42 -7.58 -3.55 -7.20
C ASN A 42 -6.85 -4.91 -7.28
N GLN A 43 -7.10 -5.77 -8.29
CA GLN A 43 -6.41 -7.06 -8.42
C GLN A 43 -4.89 -6.95 -8.59
N HIS A 44 -4.43 -5.87 -9.22
CA HIS A 44 -3.01 -5.59 -9.46
C HIS A 44 -2.46 -4.43 -8.63
N ASN A 45 -3.30 -3.83 -7.77
CA ASN A 45 -3.03 -2.68 -6.91
C ASN A 45 -2.48 -1.45 -7.67
N VAL A 46 -3.27 -0.37 -7.74
CA VAL A 46 -2.76 0.89 -8.26
C VAL A 46 -1.81 1.51 -7.22
N THR A 47 -0.51 1.51 -7.50
CA THR A 47 0.47 2.03 -6.54
C THR A 47 0.36 3.54 -6.38
N ALA A 48 0.84 4.05 -5.26
CA ALA A 48 0.85 5.49 -5.06
C ALA A 48 1.83 6.24 -5.99
N LEU A 49 2.88 5.57 -6.49
CA LEU A 49 3.73 6.07 -7.56
C LEU A 49 2.91 6.29 -8.85
N GLU A 50 2.05 5.34 -9.21
CA GLU A 50 1.15 5.44 -10.35
C GLU A 50 0.10 6.53 -10.18
N LEU A 51 -0.45 6.70 -8.97
CA LEU A 51 -1.42 7.77 -8.69
C LEU A 51 -0.79 9.17 -8.82
N ASP A 52 0.41 9.37 -8.28
CA ASP A 52 1.11 10.67 -8.38
C ASP A 52 1.62 10.93 -9.80
N TYR A 53 1.95 9.87 -10.56
CA TYR A 53 2.21 9.97 -11.99
C TYR A 53 0.96 10.40 -12.74
N LEU A 54 -0.20 9.80 -12.46
CA LEU A 54 -1.46 10.19 -13.09
C LEU A 54 -1.81 11.65 -12.79
N GLU A 55 -1.71 12.05 -11.52
CA GLU A 55 -1.94 13.43 -11.08
C GLU A 55 -1.12 14.46 -11.88
N GLU A 56 0.15 14.16 -12.17
CA GLU A 56 1.03 15.00 -13.00
C GLU A 56 0.49 15.19 -14.43
N HIS A 57 -0.23 14.20 -14.98
CA HIS A 57 -0.67 14.18 -16.37
C HIS A 57 -2.12 14.62 -16.57
N VAL A 58 -3.00 14.32 -15.61
CA VAL A 58 -4.45 14.54 -15.74
C VAL A 58 -5.00 15.59 -14.78
N GLY A 59 -4.18 16.09 -13.85
CA GLY A 59 -4.53 17.09 -12.85
C GLY A 59 -5.15 16.49 -11.57
N SER A 60 -5.09 17.26 -10.48
CA SER A 60 -5.54 16.88 -9.14
C SER A 60 -7.04 16.51 -9.07
N GLU A 61 -7.90 17.28 -9.74
CA GLU A 61 -9.35 17.07 -9.70
C GLU A 61 -9.77 15.69 -10.22
N LYS A 62 -9.24 15.27 -11.37
CA LYS A 62 -9.55 13.95 -11.97
C LYS A 62 -8.93 12.80 -11.19
N ILE A 63 -7.75 12.99 -10.61
CA ILE A 63 -7.12 11.94 -9.81
C ILE A 63 -7.84 11.74 -8.47
N ASP A 64 -8.42 12.79 -7.88
CA ASP A 64 -9.18 12.66 -6.64
C ASP A 64 -10.48 11.87 -6.85
N GLU A 65 -11.18 12.11 -7.96
CA GLU A 65 -12.31 11.27 -8.37
C GLU A 65 -11.89 9.80 -8.54
N PHE A 66 -10.74 9.56 -9.18
CA PHE A 66 -10.20 8.21 -9.36
C PHE A 66 -9.78 7.55 -8.04
N ARG A 67 -9.18 8.29 -7.11
CA ARG A 67 -8.84 7.82 -5.76
C ARG A 67 -10.09 7.43 -4.97
N VAL A 68 -11.18 8.19 -5.10
CA VAL A 68 -12.49 7.84 -4.51
C VAL A 68 -13.03 6.58 -5.16
N PHE A 69 -12.97 6.48 -6.48
CA PHE A 69 -13.43 5.30 -7.24
C PHE A 69 -12.72 4.01 -6.80
N LEU A 70 -11.40 4.02 -6.60
CA LEU A 70 -10.63 2.84 -6.17
C LEU A 70 -11.04 2.28 -4.78
N LYS A 71 -11.72 3.09 -3.96
CA LYS A 71 -12.21 2.70 -2.62
C LYS A 71 -13.63 2.11 -2.63
N ARG A 72 -14.30 2.07 -3.78
CA ARG A 72 -15.71 1.65 -3.89
C ARG A 72 -15.82 0.14 -4.15
N ASP A 73 -15.45 -0.68 -3.18
CA ASP A 73 -15.54 -2.13 -3.31
C ASP A 73 -17.00 -2.58 -3.48
N GLY A 74 -17.27 -3.44 -4.47
CA GLY A 74 -18.60 -4.00 -4.73
C GLY A 74 -19.64 -3.08 -5.39
N GLU A 75 -19.30 -1.80 -5.67
CA GLU A 75 -20.14 -0.92 -6.49
C GLU A 75 -19.72 -0.99 -7.98
N ILE A 76 -20.67 -1.27 -8.87
CA ILE A 76 -20.43 -1.27 -10.33
C ILE A 76 -20.49 0.17 -10.87
N ALA A 77 -19.63 1.04 -10.35
CA ALA A 77 -19.33 2.31 -11.00
C ALA A 77 -18.31 2.06 -12.11
N THR A 78 -18.47 2.72 -13.25
CA THR A 78 -17.42 2.74 -14.28
C THR A 78 -16.31 3.71 -13.87
N CYS A 79 -15.07 3.30 -14.08
CA CYS A 79 -13.89 4.15 -13.90
C CYS A 79 -14.10 5.54 -14.55
N PRO A 80 -13.71 6.65 -13.89
CA PRO A 80 -13.88 8.01 -14.43
C PRO A 80 -13.12 8.26 -15.74
N TYR A 81 -12.18 7.37 -16.09
CA TYR A 81 -11.50 7.40 -17.39
C TYR A 81 -12.15 6.49 -18.44
N TYR A 82 -13.34 5.96 -18.20
CA TYR A 82 -14.07 5.17 -19.18
C TYR A 82 -15.06 6.03 -19.94
N ASP A 83 -14.89 6.15 -21.27
CA ASP A 83 -15.79 6.89 -22.16
C ASP A 83 -16.01 6.10 -23.46
N GLY A 84 -16.85 5.05 -23.38
CA GLY A 84 -17.04 4.10 -24.49
C GLY A 84 -15.80 3.26 -24.82
N GLY A 85 -14.81 3.29 -23.93
CA GLY A 85 -13.46 2.77 -24.12
C GLY A 85 -12.53 3.29 -23.03
N CYS A 86 -11.40 2.63 -22.81
CA CYS A 86 -10.47 3.06 -21.76
C CYS A 86 -9.66 4.27 -22.24
N THR A 87 -10.02 5.48 -21.78
CA THR A 87 -9.31 6.72 -22.15
C THR A 87 -8.01 6.91 -21.38
N VAL A 88 -7.81 6.16 -20.30
CA VAL A 88 -6.59 6.26 -19.48
C VAL A 88 -5.34 5.74 -20.20
N TYR A 89 -5.46 5.02 -21.34
CA TYR A 89 -4.30 4.45 -22.07
C TYR A 89 -3.17 5.45 -22.34
N HIS A 90 -3.51 6.72 -22.58
CA HIS A 90 -2.53 7.78 -22.81
C HIS A 90 -1.69 8.15 -21.57
N HIS A 91 -2.18 7.82 -20.37
CA HIS A 91 -1.55 8.16 -19.09
C HIS A 91 -1.46 6.94 -18.16
N ARG A 92 -1.63 5.74 -18.73
CA ARG A 92 -2.09 4.54 -18.02
C ARG A 92 -1.17 4.15 -16.87
N PRO A 93 -1.69 3.95 -15.65
CA PRO A 93 -0.92 3.35 -14.59
C PRO A 93 -0.62 1.88 -14.98
N TYR A 94 0.48 1.34 -14.46
CA TYR A 94 0.93 -0.03 -14.72
C TYR A 94 -0.19 -1.06 -14.54
N SER A 95 -0.87 -1.00 -13.40
CA SER A 95 -2.00 -1.83 -13.00
C SER A 95 -3.05 -1.94 -14.10
N CYS A 96 -3.43 -0.82 -14.72
CA CYS A 96 -4.37 -0.80 -15.83
C CYS A 96 -3.82 -1.47 -17.10
N ARG A 97 -2.51 -1.41 -17.37
CA ARG A 97 -1.85 -1.98 -18.57
C ARG A 97 -1.77 -3.51 -18.52
N VAL A 98 -1.46 -4.06 -17.36
CA VAL A 98 -1.32 -5.51 -17.16
C VAL A 98 -2.66 -6.20 -16.91
N PHE A 99 -3.66 -5.46 -16.40
CA PHE A 99 -4.98 -6.02 -16.16
C PHE A 99 -5.61 -6.56 -17.45
N GLY A 100 -6.23 -7.73 -17.35
CA GLY A 100 -6.82 -8.45 -18.48
C GLY A 100 -5.84 -9.45 -19.09
N HIS A 101 -4.59 -9.08 -19.30
CA HIS A 101 -3.57 -10.01 -19.77
C HIS A 101 -3.06 -10.95 -18.68
N TYR A 102 -3.07 -10.50 -17.43
CA TYR A 102 -2.58 -11.23 -16.28
C TYR A 102 -3.65 -11.32 -15.19
N ARG A 103 -3.75 -12.49 -14.55
CA ARG A 103 -4.69 -12.77 -13.47
C ARG A 103 -4.02 -13.56 -12.37
N ARG A 104 -4.38 -13.26 -11.11
CA ARG A 104 -3.99 -14.06 -9.96
C ARG A 104 -4.76 -15.37 -9.93
N ASP A 105 -4.10 -16.46 -9.61
CA ASP A 105 -4.71 -17.80 -9.53
C ASP A 105 -5.95 -17.89 -8.63
N ASP A 106 -6.05 -17.07 -7.60
CA ASP A 106 -7.18 -16.98 -6.65
C ASP A 106 -8.33 -16.05 -7.07
N THR A 107 -8.26 -15.43 -8.25
CA THR A 107 -9.30 -14.54 -8.79
C THR A 107 -9.88 -15.12 -10.06
N GLU A 108 -11.16 -14.94 -10.40
CA GLU A 108 -11.70 -15.38 -11.69
C GLU A 108 -12.19 -14.21 -12.53
N PHE A 109 -11.93 -14.26 -13.84
CA PHE A 109 -12.59 -13.34 -14.76
C PHE A 109 -14.03 -13.80 -15.05
N PRO A 110 -15.00 -12.88 -15.15
CA PRO A 110 -16.36 -13.25 -15.50
C PRO A 110 -16.44 -13.78 -16.93
N GLU A 111 -17.52 -14.50 -17.25
CA GLU A 111 -17.67 -15.19 -18.54
C GLU A 111 -17.60 -14.24 -19.75
N VAL A 112 -18.03 -12.99 -19.56
CA VAL A 112 -18.03 -11.95 -20.59
C VAL A 112 -16.64 -11.33 -20.84
N CYS A 113 -15.62 -11.69 -20.05
CA CYS A 113 -14.29 -11.12 -20.21
C CYS A 113 -13.61 -11.62 -21.48
N VAL A 114 -13.24 -10.69 -22.36
CA VAL A 114 -12.57 -10.99 -23.64
C VAL A 114 -11.22 -11.68 -23.48
N PHE A 115 -10.57 -11.51 -22.32
CA PHE A 115 -9.30 -12.15 -22.00
C PHE A 115 -9.44 -13.52 -21.35
N ARG A 116 -10.65 -13.94 -20.97
CA ARG A 116 -10.86 -15.22 -20.28
C ARG A 116 -10.40 -16.38 -21.17
N GLY A 117 -9.54 -17.22 -20.62
CA GLY A 117 -8.89 -18.33 -21.32
C GLY A 117 -7.66 -17.94 -22.15
N GLN A 118 -7.31 -16.65 -22.18
CA GLN A 118 -6.11 -16.11 -22.85
C GLN A 118 -5.15 -15.47 -21.85
N GLU A 119 -5.55 -15.35 -20.57
CA GLU A 119 -4.75 -14.71 -19.55
C GLU A 119 -3.57 -15.57 -19.10
N HIS A 120 -2.46 -14.90 -18.76
CA HIS A 120 -1.37 -15.48 -18.01
C HIS A 120 -1.75 -15.53 -16.53
N ILE A 121 -1.82 -16.73 -15.98
CA ILE A 121 -2.13 -16.96 -14.57
C ILE A 121 -0.82 -17.03 -13.80
N PHE A 122 -0.73 -16.28 -12.71
CA PHE A 122 0.41 -16.31 -11.80
C PHE A 122 -0.05 -16.58 -10.38
N GLY A 123 0.76 -17.36 -9.66
CA GLY A 123 0.57 -17.67 -8.26
C GLY A 123 1.03 -16.54 -7.34
N VAL A 124 0.71 -16.72 -6.07
CA VAL A 124 1.17 -15.82 -5.00
C VAL A 124 2.71 -15.78 -4.96
N GLY A 125 3.29 -14.58 -5.09
CA GLY A 125 4.75 -14.37 -5.08
C GLY A 125 5.41 -14.43 -6.45
N GLU A 126 4.72 -14.92 -7.48
CA GLU A 126 5.26 -15.07 -8.84
C GLU A 126 5.12 -13.81 -9.70
N TYR A 127 4.41 -12.79 -9.20
CA TYR A 127 4.14 -11.55 -9.92
C TYR A 127 5.39 -10.90 -10.48
N ARG A 128 6.45 -10.82 -9.66
CA ARG A 128 7.74 -10.20 -10.02
C ARG A 128 8.36 -10.83 -11.27
N GLU A 129 8.23 -12.14 -11.41
CA GLU A 129 8.90 -12.94 -12.44
C GLU A 129 8.00 -13.16 -13.66
N THR A 130 6.67 -13.11 -13.47
CA THR A 130 5.69 -13.46 -14.49
C THR A 130 5.14 -12.25 -15.22
N VAL A 131 4.93 -11.14 -14.51
CA VAL A 131 4.35 -9.93 -15.10
C VAL A 131 5.48 -9.04 -15.63
N PRO A 132 5.47 -8.70 -16.93
CA PRO A 132 6.56 -7.95 -17.54
C PRO A 132 6.79 -6.61 -16.85
N GLU A 133 8.06 -6.24 -16.66
CA GLU A 133 8.45 -5.02 -15.96
C GLU A 133 8.00 -4.96 -14.47
N GLY A 134 7.45 -6.04 -13.91
CA GLY A 134 6.93 -6.08 -12.54
C GLY A 134 8.00 -5.90 -11.47
N GLU A 135 9.19 -6.49 -11.67
CA GLU A 135 10.34 -6.26 -10.79
C GLU A 135 10.77 -4.78 -10.79
N GLU A 136 10.92 -4.17 -11.97
CA GLU A 136 11.35 -2.78 -12.09
C GLU A 136 10.30 -1.83 -11.49
N LEU A 137 9.01 -2.09 -11.67
CA LEU A 137 7.96 -1.32 -11.00
C LEU A 137 8.05 -1.44 -9.47
N ILE A 138 8.25 -2.65 -8.94
CA ILE A 138 8.39 -2.88 -7.49
C ILE A 138 9.60 -2.14 -6.95
N GLU A 139 10.73 -2.17 -7.67
CA GLU A 139 11.95 -1.47 -7.27
C GLU A 139 11.76 0.05 -7.36
N LEU A 140 11.22 0.56 -8.47
CA LEU A 140 10.90 1.97 -8.63
C LEU A 140 9.94 2.45 -7.55
N SER A 141 8.90 1.67 -7.23
CA SER A 141 7.96 1.94 -6.15
C SER A 141 8.66 1.95 -4.79
N ARG A 142 9.55 0.97 -4.50
CA ARG A 142 10.34 0.95 -3.26
C ARG A 142 11.26 2.16 -3.13
N TYR A 143 12.02 2.49 -4.18
CA TYR A 143 12.89 3.65 -4.19
C TYR A 143 12.09 4.95 -4.17
N TYR A 144 10.95 4.97 -4.84
CA TYR A 144 10.02 6.06 -4.78
C TYR A 144 9.54 6.21 -3.35
N TRP A 145 9.02 5.20 -2.66
CA TRP A 145 8.62 5.33 -1.26
C TRP A 145 9.74 5.78 -0.31
N ALA A 146 10.99 5.36 -0.56
CA ALA A 146 12.13 5.81 0.24
C ALA A 146 12.52 7.30 0.01
N HIS A 147 12.06 7.92 -1.08
CA HIS A 147 12.48 9.29 -1.49
C HIS A 147 11.34 10.21 -1.95
N ARG A 148 10.15 9.65 -2.11
CA ARG A 148 8.87 10.33 -2.15
C ARG A 148 8.93 11.01 -0.82
N VAL A 149 9.15 12.32 -0.90
CA VAL A 149 8.96 13.21 0.22
C VAL A 149 7.77 12.65 0.95
N GLN A 150 7.99 12.10 2.17
CA GLN A 150 6.91 11.67 3.05
C GLN A 150 5.86 12.73 2.88
N ARG A 151 4.74 12.37 2.26
CA ARG A 151 3.85 13.32 1.60
C ARG A 151 3.79 14.59 2.44
N THR A 152 4.52 15.62 2.01
CA THR A 152 4.28 16.95 2.49
C THR A 152 2.84 17.18 2.11
N VAL A 153 2.01 17.35 3.14
CA VAL A 153 0.78 18.09 3.05
C VAL A 153 -0.23 17.49 2.05
N VAL A 154 -1.09 16.61 2.57
CA VAL A 154 -2.48 16.67 2.11
C VAL A 154 -2.92 18.09 2.52
N GLU A 155 -3.11 18.97 1.52
CA GLU A 155 -3.61 20.37 1.59
C GLU A 155 -2.65 21.57 1.39
N ASP A 156 -1.60 21.49 0.57
CA ASP A 156 -0.79 22.70 0.28
C ASP A 156 -1.41 23.64 -0.78
N THR A 157 -2.55 23.31 -1.36
CA THR A 157 -3.23 24.18 -2.36
C THR A 157 -4.47 24.90 -1.83
N ALA A 158 -5.02 24.49 -0.67
CA ALA A 158 -6.17 25.15 -0.06
C ALA A 158 -5.76 26.19 1.01
N TYR A 159 -4.80 25.85 1.88
CA TYR A 159 -4.33 26.75 2.95
C TYR A 159 -3.47 27.90 2.44
N GLN A 160 -2.52 27.63 1.53
CA GLN A 160 -1.69 28.66 0.91
C GLN A 160 -2.52 29.64 0.05
N ALA A 161 -3.55 29.14 -0.63
CA ALA A 161 -4.48 29.98 -1.40
C ALA A 161 -5.38 30.86 -0.51
N ALA A 162 -5.59 30.45 0.75
CA ALA A 162 -6.38 31.18 1.75
C ALA A 162 -5.54 32.05 2.70
N GLY A 163 -4.21 31.97 2.65
CA GLY A 163 -3.31 32.68 3.58
C GLY A 163 -3.40 32.17 5.03
N LEU A 164 -3.79 30.90 5.20
CA LEU A 164 -3.91 30.23 6.49
C LEU A 164 -2.66 29.38 6.75
N GLU A 165 -2.28 29.23 8.01
CA GLU A 165 -1.18 28.37 8.42
C GLU A 165 -1.61 26.89 8.29
N ASP A 166 -0.70 26.02 7.85
CA ASP A 166 -0.84 24.56 7.77
C ASP A 166 -0.04 23.93 8.93
N PRO A 167 -0.69 23.65 10.08
CA PRO A 167 0.01 23.13 11.26
C PRO A 167 0.52 21.69 11.03
N LEU A 168 -0.21 20.87 10.26
CA LEU A 168 0.22 19.53 9.92
C LEU A 168 1.50 19.50 9.07
N GLY A 169 1.57 20.32 8.02
CA GLY A 169 2.78 20.44 7.21
C GLY A 169 3.99 20.89 8.04
N LYS A 170 3.84 21.94 8.84
CA LYS A 170 4.91 22.43 9.73
C LYS A 170 5.34 21.39 10.77
N ALA A 171 4.40 20.63 11.32
CA ALA A 171 4.70 19.57 12.27
C ALA A 171 5.53 18.46 11.63
N LEU A 172 5.18 18.04 10.41
CA LEU A 172 5.92 17.03 9.66
C LEU A 172 7.31 17.51 9.22
N GLU A 173 7.46 18.79 8.89
CA GLU A 173 8.77 19.41 8.62
C GLU A 173 9.64 19.42 9.88
N SER A 174 9.08 19.85 11.01
CA SER A 174 9.75 19.84 12.32
C SER A 174 10.21 18.43 12.68
N LEU A 175 9.33 17.43 12.56
CA LEU A 175 9.65 16.03 12.80
C LEU A 175 10.80 15.53 11.90
N ASN A 176 10.75 15.84 10.60
CA ASN A 176 11.79 15.44 9.64
C ASN A 176 13.14 16.11 9.91
N SER A 177 13.14 17.30 10.50
CA SER A 177 14.34 17.99 10.95
C SER A 177 14.87 17.48 12.31
N GLY A 178 14.14 16.58 12.97
CA GLY A 178 14.43 16.06 14.30
C GLY A 178 13.91 16.92 15.45
N ASP A 179 13.18 18.00 15.16
CA ASP A 179 12.53 18.84 16.15
C ASP A 179 11.16 18.28 16.55
N VAL A 180 11.20 17.27 17.42
CA VAL A 180 9.99 16.60 17.93
C VAL A 180 9.17 17.54 18.81
N ALA A 181 9.79 18.50 19.50
CA ALA A 181 9.09 19.45 20.36
C ALA A 181 8.29 20.46 19.53
N GLY A 182 8.89 21.02 18.49
CA GLY A 182 8.19 21.88 17.53
C GLY A 182 7.06 21.14 16.83
N ALA A 183 7.27 19.86 16.45
CA ALA A 183 6.23 19.04 15.85
C ALA A 183 5.00 18.84 16.76
N LEU A 184 5.21 18.71 18.07
CA LEU A 184 4.11 18.61 19.04
C LEU A 184 3.36 19.93 19.22
N GLU A 185 4.07 21.05 19.27
CA GLU A 185 3.48 22.39 19.40
C GLU A 185 2.56 22.70 18.21
N GLU A 186 3.02 22.43 16.98
CA GLU A 186 2.20 22.59 15.78
C GLU A 186 0.96 21.68 15.80
N MET A 187 1.07 20.46 16.37
CA MET A 187 -0.06 19.53 16.54
C MET A 187 -1.06 19.89 17.64
N GLU A 188 -0.78 20.89 18.48
CA GLU A 188 -1.77 21.48 19.39
C GLU A 188 -2.69 22.46 18.66
N HIS A 189 -2.22 23.05 17.56
CA HIS A 189 -2.98 23.98 16.73
C HIS A 189 -3.75 23.30 15.59
N GLU A 190 -3.51 22.01 15.37
CA GLU A 190 -4.24 21.20 14.39
C GLU A 190 -5.59 20.73 14.95
N GLU A 191 -6.68 21.19 14.33
CA GLU A 191 -8.06 20.86 14.71
C GLU A 191 -8.64 19.71 13.89
N ALA A 192 -8.05 19.38 12.73
CA ALA A 192 -8.52 18.29 11.88
C ALA A 192 -8.35 16.94 12.58
N ALA A 193 -9.45 16.19 12.65
CA ALA A 193 -9.49 14.87 13.26
C ALA A 193 -9.72 13.76 12.21
N ASP A 194 -9.39 14.01 10.95
CA ASP A 194 -9.51 13.00 9.91
C ASP A 194 -8.43 11.89 10.09
N PRO A 195 -8.61 10.70 9.50
CA PRO A 195 -7.72 9.57 9.71
C PRO A 195 -6.26 9.82 9.32
N PHE A 196 -6.00 10.65 8.30
CA PHE A 196 -4.64 10.96 7.85
C PHE A 196 -3.90 11.85 8.84
N THR A 197 -4.59 12.88 9.34
CA THR A 197 -4.04 13.78 10.37
C THR A 197 -3.79 13.03 11.68
N LEU A 198 -4.74 12.19 12.12
CA LEU A 198 -4.58 11.36 13.32
C LEU A 198 -3.44 10.33 13.18
N TYR A 199 -3.29 9.71 12.00
CA TYR A 199 -2.13 8.86 11.71
C TYR A 199 -0.82 9.63 11.85
N SER A 200 -0.73 10.81 11.24
CA SER A 200 0.48 11.64 11.29
C SER A 200 0.82 12.09 12.72
N LYS A 201 -0.20 12.50 13.49
CA LYS A 201 -0.07 12.82 14.92
C LYS A 201 0.45 11.64 15.73
N SER A 202 0.01 10.41 15.42
CA SER A 202 0.52 9.20 16.07
C SER A 202 2.03 9.00 15.86
N LEU A 203 2.56 9.35 14.68
CA LEU A 203 3.99 9.26 14.38
C LEU A 203 4.80 10.19 15.28
N ILE A 204 4.34 11.43 15.39
CA ILE A 204 4.99 12.46 16.22
C ILE A 204 4.97 12.03 17.69
N LEU A 205 3.84 11.49 18.16
CA LEU A 205 3.71 11.00 19.53
C LEU A 205 4.63 9.80 19.81
N GLU A 206 4.76 8.86 18.87
CA GLU A 206 5.71 7.74 19.00
C GLU A 206 7.17 8.22 19.08
N GLU A 207 7.57 9.14 18.20
CA GLU A 207 8.93 9.71 18.21
C GLU A 207 9.20 10.50 19.50
N ALA A 208 8.15 11.14 20.05
CA ALA A 208 8.20 11.80 21.35
C ALA A 208 8.26 10.83 22.56
N GLY A 209 8.26 9.52 22.33
CA GLY A 209 8.24 8.51 23.38
C GLY A 209 6.91 8.45 24.14
N ARG A 210 5.80 8.80 23.46
CA ARG A 210 4.43 8.80 23.99
C ARG A 210 3.52 7.80 23.25
N PRO A 211 3.89 6.50 23.21
CA PRO A 211 3.11 5.49 22.48
C PRO A 211 1.71 5.26 23.09
N ASP A 212 1.50 5.61 24.37
CA ASP A 212 0.19 5.60 25.03
C ASP A 212 -0.79 6.58 24.37
N LEU A 213 -0.32 7.80 24.09
CA LEU A 213 -1.12 8.80 23.39
C LEU A 213 -1.29 8.45 21.90
N ALA A 214 -0.27 7.86 21.29
CA ALA A 214 -0.33 7.38 19.90
C ALA A 214 -1.46 6.35 19.71
N CYS A 215 -1.59 5.38 20.63
CA CYS A 215 -2.71 4.43 20.60
C CYS A 215 -4.06 5.14 20.61
N GLY A 216 -4.26 6.13 21.49
CA GLY A 216 -5.53 6.84 21.60
C GLY A 216 -5.95 7.57 20.32
N VAL A 217 -5.00 8.24 19.64
CA VAL A 217 -5.30 8.91 18.35
C VAL A 217 -5.53 7.91 17.21
N LEU A 218 -4.85 6.76 17.23
CA LEU A 218 -5.06 5.70 16.24
C LEU A 218 -6.41 4.99 16.41
N GLU A 219 -6.86 4.79 17.65
CA GLU A 219 -8.20 4.28 17.94
C GLU A 219 -9.28 5.23 17.40
N GLN A 220 -9.12 6.54 17.59
CA GLN A 220 -10.01 7.55 16.99
C GLN A 220 -10.00 7.52 15.45
N ALA A 221 -8.82 7.31 14.85
CA ALA A 221 -8.72 7.19 13.40
C ALA A 221 -9.43 5.92 12.88
N LEU A 222 -9.35 4.82 13.63
CA LEU A 222 -10.00 3.55 13.31
C LEU A 222 -11.52 3.58 13.50
N GLU A 223 -12.07 4.46 14.33
CA GLU A 223 -13.53 4.68 14.39
C GLU A 223 -14.07 5.19 13.05
N GLN A 224 -13.25 5.93 12.29
CA GLN A 224 -13.60 6.49 10.98
C GLN A 224 -13.18 5.59 9.82
N ALA A 225 -12.05 4.89 9.95
CA ALA A 225 -11.48 4.01 8.93
C ALA A 225 -11.14 2.62 9.51
N PRO A 226 -12.15 1.83 9.93
CA PRO A 226 -11.95 0.58 10.68
C PRO A 226 -11.24 -0.52 9.89
N GLU A 227 -11.15 -0.39 8.57
CA GLU A 227 -10.56 -1.38 7.68
C GLU A 227 -9.15 -0.97 7.20
N SER A 228 -8.61 0.15 7.69
CA SER A 228 -7.31 0.66 7.26
C SER A 228 -6.15 -0.20 7.79
N PRO A 229 -5.39 -0.91 6.93
CA PRO A 229 -4.27 -1.72 7.36
C PRO A 229 -3.13 -0.88 7.95
N ASP A 230 -2.92 0.33 7.45
CA ASP A 230 -1.87 1.24 7.93
C ASP A 230 -2.11 1.71 9.38
N LEU A 231 -3.37 2.04 9.70
CA LEU A 231 -3.77 2.41 11.06
C LEU A 231 -3.62 1.23 12.02
N TRP A 232 -4.09 0.04 11.62
CA TRP A 232 -3.93 -1.18 12.42
C TRP A 232 -2.46 -1.56 12.61
N HIS A 233 -1.63 -1.40 11.58
CA HIS A 233 -0.20 -1.69 11.65
C HIS A 233 0.49 -0.75 12.63
N ARG A 234 0.24 0.56 12.51
CA ARG A 234 0.81 1.57 13.41
C ARG A 234 0.35 1.33 14.85
N LEU A 235 -0.94 1.06 15.09
CA LEU A 235 -1.46 0.73 16.42
C LEU A 235 -0.77 -0.52 16.98
N GLY A 236 -0.56 -1.54 16.15
CA GLY A 236 0.17 -2.74 16.54
C GLY A 236 1.61 -2.46 16.99
N CYS A 237 2.30 -1.52 16.33
CA CYS A 237 3.64 -1.06 16.72
C CYS A 237 3.62 -0.30 18.05
N SER A 238 2.69 0.65 18.22
CA SER A 238 2.56 1.42 19.47
C SER A 238 2.26 0.50 20.66
N LEU A 239 1.34 -0.45 20.50
CA LEU A 239 1.00 -1.45 21.52
C LEU A 239 2.18 -2.37 21.85
N PHE A 240 2.98 -2.73 20.85
CA PHE A 240 4.20 -3.51 21.08
C PHE A 240 5.21 -2.73 21.93
N ALA A 241 5.39 -1.43 21.64
CA ALA A 241 6.30 -0.56 22.39
C ALA A 241 5.85 -0.38 23.85
N LEU A 242 4.54 -0.37 24.11
CA LEU A 242 3.95 -0.38 25.45
C LEU A 242 4.07 -1.72 26.18
N GLY A 243 4.49 -2.78 25.48
CA GLY A 243 4.58 -4.13 26.02
C GLY A 243 3.26 -4.90 26.04
N ASP A 244 2.16 -4.35 25.50
CA ASP A 244 0.90 -5.07 25.31
C ASP A 244 0.99 -5.97 24.07
N ARG A 245 1.67 -7.11 24.26
CA ARG A 245 1.93 -8.06 23.18
C ARG A 245 0.66 -8.69 22.63
N GLU A 246 -0.36 -8.88 23.46
CA GLU A 246 -1.61 -9.50 23.02
C GLU A 246 -2.44 -8.56 22.16
N ALA A 247 -2.57 -7.30 22.56
CA ALA A 247 -3.26 -6.30 21.76
C ALA A 247 -2.51 -6.02 20.45
N SER A 248 -1.17 -5.94 20.51
CA SER A 248 -0.32 -5.81 19.33
C SER A 248 -0.53 -6.95 18.32
N GLU A 249 -0.55 -8.21 18.77
CA GLU A 249 -0.82 -9.35 17.90
C GLU A 249 -2.22 -9.27 17.27
N ARG A 250 -3.25 -8.85 18.03
CA ARG A 250 -4.60 -8.66 17.49
C ARG A 250 -4.63 -7.58 16.41
N ALA A 251 -3.91 -6.47 16.61
CA ALA A 251 -3.81 -5.40 15.63
C ALA A 251 -3.12 -5.88 14.35
N PHE A 252 -1.97 -6.57 14.44
CA PHE A 252 -1.32 -7.13 13.24
C PHE A 252 -2.13 -8.21 12.54
N ARG A 253 -2.97 -8.96 13.27
CA ARG A 253 -3.95 -9.86 12.66
C ARG A 253 -4.98 -9.11 11.81
N ARG A 254 -5.46 -7.95 12.27
CA ARG A 254 -6.34 -7.09 11.45
C ARG A 254 -5.63 -6.62 10.18
N VAL A 255 -4.35 -6.27 10.26
CA VAL A 255 -3.56 -5.88 9.08
C VAL A 255 -3.57 -6.96 8.01
N VAL A 256 -3.33 -8.23 8.38
CA VAL A 256 -3.29 -9.32 7.39
C VAL A 256 -4.69 -9.81 6.98
N GLU A 257 -5.72 -9.55 7.79
CA GLU A 257 -7.14 -9.76 7.43
C GLU A 257 -7.55 -8.81 6.30
N TYR A 258 -7.23 -7.51 6.43
CA TYR A 258 -7.57 -6.50 5.43
C TYR A 258 -6.55 -6.39 4.29
N HIS A 259 -5.28 -6.76 4.53
CA HIS A 259 -4.22 -6.72 3.53
C HIS A 259 -3.29 -7.94 3.63
N PRO A 260 -3.70 -9.09 3.04
CA PRO A 260 -2.95 -10.35 3.10
C PRO A 260 -1.53 -10.31 2.50
N PHE A 261 -1.16 -9.27 1.74
CA PHE A 261 0.17 -9.08 1.17
C PHE A 261 1.08 -8.18 2.01
N HIS A 262 0.69 -7.84 3.25
CA HIS A 262 1.48 -6.98 4.13
C HIS A 262 2.65 -7.76 4.77
N GLY A 263 3.75 -7.91 4.04
CA GLY A 263 4.89 -8.74 4.46
C GLY A 263 5.47 -8.38 5.84
N GLN A 264 5.49 -7.08 6.19
CA GLN A 264 5.96 -6.63 7.50
C GLN A 264 5.04 -7.11 8.63
N ALA A 265 3.72 -7.18 8.41
CA ALA A 265 2.77 -7.61 9.43
C ALA A 265 2.83 -9.13 9.63
N TRP A 266 2.99 -9.90 8.55
CA TRP A 266 3.28 -11.33 8.63
C TRP A 266 4.55 -11.60 9.43
N GLY A 267 5.61 -10.84 9.19
CA GLY A 267 6.86 -10.97 9.94
C GLY A 267 6.70 -10.67 11.42
N LEU A 268 5.95 -9.62 11.76
CA LEU A 268 5.66 -9.24 13.15
C LEU A 268 4.75 -10.27 13.86
N LEU A 269 3.78 -10.85 13.17
CA LEU A 269 2.98 -11.97 13.68
C LEU A 269 3.84 -13.20 13.96
N GLY A 270 4.75 -13.53 13.04
CA GLY A 270 5.70 -14.63 13.23
C GLY A 270 6.64 -14.40 14.42
N MET A 271 7.11 -13.17 14.62
CA MET A 271 7.88 -12.79 15.80
C MET A 271 7.07 -12.91 17.10
N HIS A 272 5.79 -12.54 17.09
CA HIS A 272 4.90 -12.75 18.24
C HIS A 272 4.73 -14.25 18.55
N ARG A 273 4.61 -15.10 17.53
CA ARG A 273 4.54 -16.57 17.70
C ARG A 273 5.84 -17.15 18.27
N LEU A 274 6.99 -16.67 17.80
CA LEU A 274 8.30 -17.03 18.38
C LEU A 274 8.38 -16.72 19.87
N LEU A 275 7.91 -15.54 20.29
CA LEU A 275 7.89 -15.17 21.71
C LEU A 275 6.99 -16.08 22.57
N LYS A 276 5.98 -16.69 21.95
CA LYS A 276 5.07 -17.66 22.58
C LYS A 276 5.55 -19.10 22.44
N ALA A 277 6.72 -19.34 21.84
CA ALA A 277 7.24 -20.66 21.50
C ALA A 277 6.29 -21.51 20.63
N ASP A 278 5.40 -20.86 19.87
CA ASP A 278 4.53 -21.51 18.87
C ASP A 278 5.31 -21.56 17.54
N PHE A 279 6.30 -22.46 17.48
CA PHE A 279 7.30 -22.47 16.40
C PHE A 279 6.74 -22.91 15.04
N GLU A 280 5.70 -23.75 15.04
CA GLU A 280 4.95 -24.13 13.83
C GLU A 280 4.32 -22.88 13.19
N LYS A 281 3.43 -22.18 13.91
CA LYS A 281 2.80 -20.97 13.36
C LYS A 281 3.76 -19.82 13.13
N ALA A 282 4.85 -19.75 13.91
CA ALA A 282 5.91 -18.79 13.65
C ALA A 282 6.55 -19.03 12.29
N THR A 283 6.81 -20.30 11.95
CA THR A 283 7.35 -20.70 10.65
C THR A 283 6.39 -20.28 9.54
N ASP A 284 5.10 -20.64 9.62
CA ASP A 284 4.09 -20.26 8.60
C ASP A 284 4.06 -18.74 8.34
N CYS A 285 4.01 -17.94 9.41
CA CYS A 285 3.95 -16.49 9.29
C CYS A 285 5.26 -15.90 8.72
N LEU A 286 6.41 -16.45 9.10
CA LEU A 286 7.73 -15.95 8.67
C LEU A 286 8.07 -16.39 7.25
N GLU A 287 7.62 -17.56 6.80
CA GLU A 287 7.69 -17.97 5.40
C GLU A 287 6.94 -16.98 4.53
N ARG A 288 5.69 -16.68 4.91
CA ARG A 288 4.90 -15.66 4.23
C ARG A 288 5.57 -14.29 4.21
N ALA A 289 6.19 -13.89 5.32
CA ALA A 289 6.93 -12.63 5.41
C ALA A 289 8.15 -12.59 4.48
N VAL A 290 8.91 -13.68 4.38
CA VAL A 290 10.09 -13.80 3.52
C VAL A 290 9.70 -13.87 2.04
N GLU A 291 8.62 -14.55 1.69
CA GLU A 291 8.07 -14.54 0.32
C GLU A 291 7.71 -13.12 -0.12
N LEU A 292 7.04 -12.36 0.76
CA LEU A 292 6.61 -10.99 0.45
C LEU A 292 7.76 -9.97 0.53
N LEU A 293 8.80 -10.25 1.33
CA LEU A 293 9.95 -9.38 1.55
C LEU A 293 11.27 -10.17 1.52
N PRO A 294 11.68 -10.72 0.36
CA PRO A 294 12.82 -11.64 0.26
C PRO A 294 14.17 -10.99 0.59
N GLY A 295 14.24 -9.66 0.57
CA GLY A 295 15.42 -8.89 0.96
C GLY A 295 15.49 -8.48 2.43
N ASN A 296 14.57 -8.94 3.30
CA ASN A 296 14.57 -8.58 4.71
C ASN A 296 15.36 -9.62 5.54
N PRO A 297 16.63 -9.35 5.93
CA PRO A 297 17.47 -10.32 6.63
C PRO A 297 16.95 -10.65 8.03
N VAL A 298 16.15 -9.76 8.64
CA VAL A 298 15.56 -10.01 9.96
C VAL A 298 14.57 -11.17 9.86
N PHE A 299 13.65 -11.15 8.90
CA PHE A 299 12.65 -12.22 8.77
C PHE A 299 13.27 -13.54 8.34
N ALA A 300 14.26 -13.53 7.43
CA ALA A 300 15.01 -14.73 7.09
C ALA A 300 15.69 -15.36 8.32
N THR A 301 16.37 -14.54 9.12
CA THR A 301 17.03 -15.00 10.36
C THR A 301 16.03 -15.55 11.36
N ARG A 302 14.88 -14.88 11.54
CA ARG A 302 13.82 -15.36 12.44
C ARG A 302 13.17 -16.65 11.95
N LEU A 303 13.02 -16.82 10.63
CA LEU A 303 12.50 -18.05 10.03
C LEU A 303 13.41 -19.24 10.31
N GLU A 304 14.72 -19.07 10.11
CA GLU A 304 15.71 -20.11 10.45
C GLU A 304 15.65 -20.49 11.93
N GLN A 305 15.52 -19.49 12.82
CA GLN A 305 15.35 -19.73 14.25
C GLN A 305 14.07 -20.51 14.57
N ALA A 306 12.94 -20.17 13.94
CA ALA A 306 11.67 -20.86 14.12
C ALA A 306 11.78 -22.33 13.70
N ARG A 307 12.30 -22.60 12.49
CA ARG A 307 12.48 -23.96 11.95
C ARG A 307 13.43 -24.80 12.81
N ALA A 308 14.55 -24.23 13.24
CA ALA A 308 15.50 -24.94 14.09
C ALA A 308 14.89 -25.34 15.45
N ALA A 309 14.13 -24.43 16.06
CA ALA A 309 13.45 -24.69 17.32
C ALA A 309 12.32 -25.72 17.17
N TRP A 310 11.57 -25.67 16.07
CA TRP A 310 10.51 -26.64 15.78
C TRP A 310 11.07 -28.06 15.56
N ALA A 311 12.12 -28.19 14.75
CA ALA A 311 12.77 -29.48 14.50
C ALA A 311 13.35 -30.12 15.78
N GLN A 312 13.83 -29.31 16.74
CA GLN A 312 14.27 -29.81 18.04
C GLN A 312 13.12 -30.39 18.89
N LEU A 313 11.92 -29.83 18.79
CA LEU A 313 10.74 -30.34 19.50
C LEU A 313 10.20 -31.64 18.90
N GLU A 314 10.24 -31.78 17.58
CA GLU A 314 9.77 -33.02 16.90
C GLU A 314 10.75 -34.20 17.04
N GLY A 315 12.02 -33.92 17.34
CA GLY A 315 13.05 -34.92 17.59
C GLY A 315 13.05 -35.53 19.01
N HIS A 316 12.13 -35.11 19.89
CA HIS A 316 11.98 -35.58 21.27
C HIS A 316 10.71 -36.41 21.47
#